data_AF-A0A850P8W6-F1
#
_entry.id   AF-A0A850P8W6-F1
#
_cell.length_a   1.000
_cell.length_b   1.000
_cell.length_c   1.000
_cell.angle_alpha   90.00
_cell.angle_beta   90.00
_cell.angle_gamma   90.00
#
_symmetry.space_group_name_H-M   'P 1'
#
loop_
_entity.id
_entity.type
_entity.pdbx_description
1 polymer ?
#
loop_
_entity_poly.entity_id
_entity_poly.type
_entity_poly.pdbx_seq_one_letter_code
_entity_poly.pdbx_strand_id
1 'polypeptide(L)'
;MTASALSGAVSGPLVCAWDLKAELGEGPVWHEVEQALFFVDINGRAIHRLDPATGEKRSWTVPGRPGFVVPTPTRLLLCGMQDGLHWFDPATGTCDLDTVVEPERPGNRLNDGWVDPTGRLWFGTMHDAESEPTGSLYSVAHGADGKLHVVRHDEGYVVTNGPTVSPDGTTLYHNDSANQLIYAFDLRPDGQLANRRVFARLADGHPDGVVADSAGVLWVGTWQGGRVSRFAPDGTELEPLPIPARNVTKVAFGGADHRTLFITTARKDTDAATLAELPLTGGLFSIRVTTPGQAQAAFRLDRSIVL
;
A
#
# COMPACT_ATOMS: atom_id res chain seq x y z
N MET A 1 -4.53 -28.27 7.94
CA MET A 1 -3.84 -28.94 6.81
C MET A 1 -2.38 -28.56 6.89
N THR A 2 -1.50 -29.55 6.75
CA THR A 2 -0.06 -29.49 7.02
C THR A 2 0.68 -28.57 6.04
N ALA A 3 1.52 -27.70 6.60
CA ALA A 3 2.43 -26.80 5.89
C ALA A 3 3.44 -27.60 5.03
N SER A 4 3.34 -27.47 3.72
CA SER A 4 4.26 -28.04 2.73
C SER A 4 3.86 -27.47 1.36
N ALA A 5 4.26 -26.25 0.97
CA ALA A 5 5.51 -26.06 0.24
C ALA A 5 6.15 -24.64 0.34
N LEU A 6 5.69 -23.78 1.26
CA LEU A 6 6.29 -22.46 1.56
C LEU A 6 7.75 -22.49 2.08
N SER A 7 8.41 -23.66 2.16
CA SER A 7 9.61 -23.93 2.99
C SER A 7 10.83 -23.07 2.68
N GLY A 8 10.85 -22.36 1.55
CA GLY A 8 11.93 -21.43 1.19
C GLY A 8 11.63 -19.94 1.39
N ALA A 9 10.36 -19.53 1.45
CA ALA A 9 9.98 -18.11 1.42
C ALA A 9 9.65 -17.52 2.80
N VAL A 10 9.18 -18.36 3.72
CA VAL A 10 8.84 -17.98 5.10
C VAL A 10 9.80 -18.64 6.08
N SER A 11 10.10 -17.95 7.18
CA SER A 11 11.03 -18.41 8.21
C SER A 11 10.43 -18.38 9.62
N GLY A 12 9.11 -18.26 9.74
CA GLY A 12 8.41 -18.20 11.03
C GLY A 12 6.89 -18.38 10.90
N PRO A 13 6.17 -18.42 12.02
CA PRO A 13 4.72 -18.58 12.01
C PRO A 13 4.01 -17.31 11.53
N LEU A 14 2.84 -17.47 10.91
CA LEU A 14 1.90 -16.39 10.68
C LEU A 14 1.21 -16.02 12.00
N VAL A 15 1.19 -14.73 12.34
CA VAL A 15 0.61 -14.21 13.59
C VAL A 15 -0.38 -13.10 13.26
N CYS A 16 -1.56 -13.13 13.87
CA CYS A 16 -2.44 -11.95 13.92
C CYS A 16 -1.87 -10.95 14.94
N ALA A 17 -1.13 -9.95 14.46
CA ALA A 17 -0.48 -8.94 15.29
C ALA A 17 -1.49 -7.99 15.94
N TRP A 18 -2.58 -7.71 15.22
CA TRP A 18 -3.70 -6.92 15.73
C TRP A 18 -5.01 -7.38 15.11
N ASP A 19 -5.88 -7.94 15.96
CA ASP A 19 -7.26 -8.27 15.58
C ASP A 19 -8.16 -7.03 15.57
N LEU A 20 -7.84 -6.05 14.71
CA LEU A 20 -8.47 -4.72 14.67
C LEU A 20 -9.92 -4.76 14.18
N LYS A 21 -10.27 -5.77 13.37
CA LYS A 21 -11.54 -5.85 12.64
C LYS A 21 -11.77 -4.65 11.73
N ALA A 22 -10.70 -4.18 11.08
CA ALA A 22 -10.74 -3.06 10.15
C ALA A 22 -11.79 -3.30 9.06
N GLU A 23 -12.53 -2.25 8.74
CA GLU A 23 -13.51 -2.30 7.64
C GLU A 23 -12.76 -2.42 6.32
N LEU A 24 -11.77 -1.56 6.11
CA LEU A 24 -10.86 -1.61 4.96
C LEU A 24 -9.44 -1.25 5.40
N GLY A 25 -8.76 -2.20 6.05
CA GLY A 25 -7.36 -2.04 6.44
C GLY A 25 -6.46 -1.97 5.21
N GLU A 26 -5.64 -0.94 5.09
CA GLU A 26 -4.82 -0.66 3.91
C GLU A 26 -3.57 0.17 4.27
N GLY A 27 -2.77 0.51 3.26
CA GLY A 27 -1.63 1.41 3.34
C GLY A 27 -0.60 1.08 4.41
N PRO A 28 -0.25 -0.20 4.72
CA PRO A 28 0.79 -0.48 5.68
C PRO A 28 2.12 0.09 5.17
N VAL A 29 2.82 0.80 6.05
CA VAL A 29 4.12 1.41 5.77
C VAL A 29 5.00 1.29 7.00
N TRP A 30 6.25 0.87 6.78
CA TRP A 30 7.24 0.80 7.84
C TRP A 30 7.91 2.15 8.06
N HIS A 31 7.89 2.64 9.29
CA HIS A 31 8.55 3.88 9.66
C HIS A 31 9.94 3.57 10.25
N GLU A 32 10.99 3.77 9.45
CA GLU A 32 12.36 3.37 9.81
C GLU A 32 12.86 3.99 11.12
N VAL A 33 12.61 5.28 11.36
CA VAL A 33 13.10 5.94 12.58
C VAL A 33 12.37 5.47 13.85
N GLU A 34 11.05 5.32 13.79
CA GLU A 34 10.24 4.89 14.94
C GLU A 34 10.26 3.37 15.14
N GLN A 35 10.74 2.60 14.17
CA GLN A 35 10.64 1.14 14.15
C GLN A 35 9.20 0.66 14.41
N ALA A 36 8.24 1.33 13.77
CA ALA A 36 6.82 1.07 13.91
C ALA A 36 6.14 0.94 12.55
N LEU A 37 5.07 0.16 12.50
CA LEU A 37 4.19 0.07 11.34
C LEU A 37 3.08 1.11 11.47
N PHE A 38 2.91 1.95 10.46
CA PHE A 38 1.69 2.74 10.27
C PHE A 38 0.82 2.10 9.21
N PHE A 39 -0.50 2.23 9.31
CA PHE A 39 -1.46 1.75 8.32
C PHE A 39 -2.79 2.48 8.51
N VAL A 40 -3.74 2.28 7.60
CA VAL A 40 -5.02 2.98 7.59
C VAL A 40 -6.20 2.01 7.66
N ASP A 41 -7.35 2.50 8.13
CA ASP A 41 -8.65 1.92 7.84
C ASP A 41 -9.43 2.94 7.01
N ILE A 42 -9.51 2.71 5.70
CA ILE A 42 -10.07 3.67 4.73
C ILE A 42 -11.52 3.99 5.11
N ASN A 43 -12.35 2.96 5.31
CA ASN A 43 -13.77 3.10 5.60
C ASN A 43 -14.04 3.37 7.08
N GLY A 44 -13.15 2.90 7.97
CA GLY A 44 -13.15 3.25 9.39
C GLY A 44 -12.72 4.69 9.67
N ARG A 45 -12.16 5.41 8.68
CA ARG A 45 -11.62 6.77 8.80
C ARG A 45 -10.59 6.88 9.92
N ALA A 46 -9.61 5.98 9.89
CA ALA A 46 -8.60 5.93 10.92
C ALA A 46 -7.19 5.72 10.37
N ILE A 47 -6.21 6.28 11.07
CA ILE A 47 -4.79 5.94 10.95
C ILE A 47 -4.42 5.13 12.19
N HIS A 48 -3.57 4.13 12.02
CA HIS A 48 -3.12 3.22 13.06
C HIS A 48 -1.61 3.15 13.12
N ARG A 49 -1.09 2.87 14.31
CA ARG A 49 0.34 2.61 14.56
C ARG A 49 0.49 1.37 15.43
N LEU A 50 1.41 0.49 15.05
CA LEU A 50 1.86 -0.66 15.83
C LEU A 50 3.37 -0.58 16.03
N ASP A 51 3.80 -0.57 17.28
CA ASP A 51 5.18 -0.90 17.64
C ASP A 51 5.27 -2.43 17.84
N PRO A 52 5.96 -3.18 16.96
CA PRO A 52 6.04 -4.63 17.08
C PRO A 52 6.96 -5.11 18.21
N ALA A 53 7.87 -4.27 18.72
CA ALA A 53 8.78 -4.64 19.81
C ALA A 53 8.07 -4.58 21.17
N THR A 54 7.21 -3.58 21.37
CA THR A 54 6.47 -3.39 22.63
C THR A 54 5.03 -3.90 22.57
N GLY A 55 4.47 -4.05 21.37
CA GLY A 55 3.06 -4.34 21.14
C GLY A 55 2.15 -3.12 21.33
N GLU A 56 2.71 -1.92 21.52
CA GLU A 56 1.94 -0.68 21.66
C GLU A 56 1.15 -0.40 20.38
N LYS A 57 -0.14 -0.09 20.56
CA LYS A 57 -1.09 0.19 19.50
C LYS A 57 -1.70 1.57 19.72
N ARG A 58 -1.75 2.37 18.66
CA ARG A 58 -2.43 3.68 18.66
C ARG A 58 -3.33 3.79 17.43
N SER A 59 -4.41 4.53 17.60
CA SER A 59 -5.37 4.83 16.54
C SER A 59 -5.78 6.29 16.64
N TRP A 60 -5.92 6.94 15.48
CA TRP A 60 -6.42 8.30 15.35
C TRP A 60 -7.59 8.29 14.38
N THR A 61 -8.72 8.87 14.78
CA THR A 61 -9.83 9.15 13.85
C THR A 61 -9.47 10.38 13.03
N VAL A 62 -9.65 10.30 11.72
CA VAL A 62 -9.34 11.39 10.78
C VAL A 62 -10.61 11.91 10.07
N PRO A 63 -10.61 13.13 9.53
CA PRO A 63 -11.83 13.74 8.99
C PRO A 63 -12.33 13.11 7.69
N GLY A 64 -11.44 12.48 6.92
CA GLY A 64 -11.74 11.85 5.63
C GLY A 64 -11.48 10.34 5.63
N ARG A 65 -11.50 9.75 4.42
CA ARG A 65 -11.09 8.36 4.19
C ARG A 65 -9.62 8.33 3.77
N PRO A 66 -8.69 7.92 4.65
CA PRO A 66 -7.27 7.90 4.34
C PRO A 66 -6.97 6.66 3.50
N GLY A 67 -6.55 6.82 2.25
CA GLY A 67 -6.15 5.71 1.38
C GLY A 67 -4.73 5.20 1.70
N PHE A 68 -3.84 6.11 2.09
CA PHE A 68 -2.48 5.79 2.51
C PHE A 68 -1.92 6.82 3.49
N VAL A 69 -0.83 6.44 4.15
CA VAL A 69 0.04 7.32 4.93
C VAL A 69 1.49 6.98 4.60
N VAL A 70 2.38 7.97 4.49
CA VAL A 70 3.79 7.76 4.19
C VAL A 70 4.69 8.59 5.12
N PRO A 71 5.86 8.05 5.53
CA PRO A 71 6.79 8.77 6.39
C PRO A 71 7.44 9.94 5.69
N THR A 72 7.87 10.94 6.47
CA THR A 72 8.70 12.07 6.01
C THR A 72 10.01 12.09 6.82
N PRO A 73 11.00 12.93 6.44
CA PRO A 73 12.18 13.20 7.28
C PRO A 73 11.86 13.88 8.62
N THR A 74 10.62 14.34 8.83
CA THR A 74 10.16 14.95 10.08
C THR A 74 9.31 13.95 10.87
N ARG A 75 8.66 14.41 11.96
CA ARG A 75 7.66 13.60 12.68
C ARG A 75 6.29 13.56 12.00
N LEU A 76 6.06 14.47 11.05
CA LEU A 76 4.81 14.51 10.30
C LEU A 76 4.81 13.38 9.26
N LEU A 77 3.62 12.88 8.97
CA LEU A 77 3.37 11.95 7.89
C LEU A 77 2.60 12.68 6.78
N LEU A 78 2.77 12.26 5.54
CA LEU A 78 1.91 12.72 4.44
C LEU A 78 0.82 11.67 4.21
N CYS A 79 -0.43 12.09 4.21
CA CYS A 79 -1.60 11.23 4.09
C CYS A 79 -2.38 11.56 2.82
N GLY A 80 -2.72 10.56 2.02
CA GLY A 80 -3.68 10.71 0.93
C GLY A 80 -5.09 10.44 1.44
N MET A 81 -5.95 11.46 1.41
CA MET A 81 -7.37 11.34 1.71
C MET A 81 -8.22 11.57 0.45
N GLN A 82 -9.53 11.41 0.58
CA GLN A 82 -10.46 11.50 -0.56
C GLN A 82 -10.31 12.76 -1.42
N ASP A 83 -9.95 13.90 -0.81
CA ASP A 83 -9.90 15.22 -1.42
C ASP A 83 -8.47 15.69 -1.77
N GLY A 84 -7.45 14.98 -1.32
CA GLY A 84 -6.06 15.36 -1.59
C GLY A 84 -5.03 14.86 -0.59
N LEU A 85 -3.90 15.56 -0.56
CA LEU A 85 -2.76 15.28 0.30
C LEU A 85 -2.81 16.16 1.56
N HIS A 86 -2.68 15.53 2.73
CA HIS A 86 -2.75 16.16 4.04
C HIS A 86 -1.50 15.88 4.86
N TRP A 87 -1.02 16.88 5.59
CA TRP A 87 -0.03 16.70 6.65
C TRP A 87 -0.72 16.14 7.89
N PHE A 88 -0.27 14.98 8.36
CA PHE A 88 -0.75 14.36 9.58
C PHE A 88 0.31 14.45 10.68
N ASP A 89 -0.07 14.97 11.85
CA ASP A 89 0.77 14.99 13.04
C ASP A 89 0.32 13.89 14.03
N PRO A 90 1.09 12.81 14.21
CA PRO A 90 0.76 11.76 15.18
C PRO A 90 0.73 12.24 16.64
N ALA A 91 1.40 13.36 16.97
CA ALA A 91 1.44 13.90 18.32
C ALA A 91 0.12 14.59 18.72
N THR A 92 -0.55 15.25 17.79
CA THR A 92 -1.79 16.00 18.01
C THR A 92 -3.03 15.30 17.42
N GLY A 93 -2.82 14.44 16.42
CA GLY A 93 -3.89 13.84 15.60
C GLY A 93 -4.46 14.78 14.53
N THR A 94 -3.84 15.94 14.26
CA THR A 94 -4.35 16.90 13.26
C THR A 94 -4.05 16.45 11.84
N CYS A 95 -4.94 16.83 10.92
CA CYS A 95 -4.80 16.61 9.47
C CYS A 95 -5.03 17.95 8.77
N ASP A 96 -3.98 18.49 8.15
CA ASP A 96 -4.02 19.78 7.45
C ASP A 96 -3.85 19.56 5.94
N LEU A 97 -4.84 20.01 5.16
CA LEU A 97 -4.83 19.87 3.70
C LEU A 97 -3.73 20.73 3.08
N ASP A 98 -2.83 20.09 2.33
CA ASP A 98 -1.76 20.75 1.58
C ASP A 98 -2.14 20.96 0.12
N THR A 99 -2.57 19.88 -0.54
CA THR A 99 -2.78 19.85 -1.99
C THR A 99 -4.09 19.15 -2.33
N VAL A 100 -5.00 19.86 -2.98
CA VAL A 100 -6.23 19.29 -3.55
C VAL A 100 -5.88 18.49 -4.80
N VAL A 101 -6.48 17.30 -4.93
CA VAL A 101 -6.26 16.41 -6.08
C VAL A 101 -7.57 16.15 -6.79
N GLU A 102 -7.57 16.23 -8.13
CA GLU A 102 -8.73 16.04 -8.99
C GLU A 102 -10.00 16.82 -8.55
N PRO A 103 -9.92 18.15 -8.30
CA PRO A 103 -11.10 18.94 -7.90
C PRO A 103 -12.24 18.89 -8.92
N GLU A 104 -11.94 18.58 -10.17
CA GLU A 104 -12.91 18.40 -11.26
C GLU A 104 -13.59 17.01 -11.26
N ARG A 105 -13.14 16.06 -10.43
CA ARG A 105 -13.69 14.69 -10.31
C ARG A 105 -14.12 14.39 -8.88
N PRO A 106 -15.20 15.03 -8.36
CA PRO A 106 -15.64 14.84 -6.98
C PRO A 106 -16.15 13.41 -6.67
N GLY A 107 -16.37 12.57 -7.68
CA GLY A 107 -16.65 11.14 -7.52
C GLY A 107 -15.41 10.26 -7.38
N ASN A 108 -14.20 10.82 -7.53
CA ASN A 108 -12.96 10.12 -7.32
C ASN A 108 -12.47 10.26 -5.87
N ARG A 109 -11.58 9.36 -5.47
CA ARG A 109 -10.75 9.48 -4.27
C ARG A 109 -9.35 8.96 -4.53
N LEU A 110 -8.40 9.36 -3.69
CA LEU A 110 -7.11 8.69 -3.59
C LEU A 110 -7.31 7.27 -3.04
N ASN A 111 -6.49 6.32 -3.51
CA ASN A 111 -6.50 4.94 -3.05
C ASN A 111 -5.13 4.56 -2.48
N ASP A 112 -4.31 3.83 -3.23
CA ASP A 112 -3.02 3.38 -2.74
C ASP A 112 -1.90 4.39 -3.04
N GLY A 113 -0.90 4.42 -2.16
CA GLY A 113 0.26 5.30 -2.26
C GLY A 113 1.53 4.66 -1.70
N TRP A 114 2.67 5.07 -2.25
CA TRP A 114 3.98 4.54 -1.90
C TRP A 114 5.09 5.53 -2.27
N VAL A 115 6.17 5.54 -1.49
CA VAL A 115 7.34 6.40 -1.75
C VAL A 115 8.49 5.58 -2.31
N ASP A 116 9.02 6.02 -3.46
CA ASP A 116 10.16 5.39 -4.11
C ASP A 116 11.51 5.67 -3.42
N PRO A 117 12.58 4.92 -3.73
CA PRO A 117 13.91 5.13 -3.12
C PRO A 117 14.50 6.53 -3.34
N THR A 118 13.99 7.30 -4.30
CA THR A 118 14.40 8.70 -4.52
C THR A 118 13.61 9.69 -3.65
N GLY A 119 12.61 9.22 -2.92
CA GLY A 119 11.73 10.01 -2.06
C GLY A 119 10.53 10.61 -2.79
N ARG A 120 10.23 10.15 -4.02
CA ARG A 120 9.05 10.59 -4.78
C ARG A 120 7.84 9.77 -4.33
N LEU A 121 6.76 10.47 -3.95
CA LEU A 121 5.48 9.84 -3.69
C LEU A 121 4.81 9.49 -5.02
N TRP A 122 4.37 8.25 -5.14
CA TRP A 122 3.49 7.76 -6.18
C TRP A 122 2.15 7.34 -5.57
N PHE A 123 1.05 7.59 -6.26
CA PHE A 123 -0.27 7.20 -5.78
C PHE A 123 -1.28 7.06 -6.90
N GLY A 124 -2.33 6.30 -6.63
CA GLY A 124 -3.47 6.11 -7.52
C GLY A 124 -4.72 6.86 -7.06
N THR A 125 -5.56 7.27 -8.00
CA THR A 125 -6.95 7.66 -7.77
C THR A 125 -7.91 6.65 -8.38
N MET A 126 -9.16 6.65 -7.95
CA MET A 126 -10.19 5.74 -8.47
C MET A 126 -11.58 6.33 -8.34
N HIS A 127 -12.53 5.82 -9.12
CA HIS A 127 -13.95 6.10 -8.88
C HIS A 127 -14.35 5.50 -7.53
N ASP A 128 -14.93 6.31 -6.65
CA ASP A 128 -15.23 5.87 -5.28
C ASP A 128 -16.26 4.74 -5.23
N ALA A 129 -17.19 4.71 -6.19
CA ALA A 129 -18.16 3.63 -6.33
C ALA A 129 -17.62 2.42 -7.13
N GLU A 130 -16.33 2.41 -7.49
CA GLU A 130 -15.64 1.28 -8.14
C GLU A 130 -16.25 0.85 -9.50
N SER A 131 -16.98 1.76 -10.16
CA SER A 131 -17.78 1.44 -11.35
C SER A 131 -17.30 2.06 -12.66
N GLU A 132 -16.46 3.11 -12.61
CA GLU A 132 -16.04 3.85 -13.80
C GLU A 132 -14.51 3.90 -13.89
N PRO A 133 -13.91 3.82 -15.11
CA PRO A 133 -12.47 3.85 -15.30
C PRO A 133 -11.91 5.29 -15.25
N THR A 134 -12.20 6.02 -14.18
CA THR A 134 -11.78 7.44 -14.00
C THR A 134 -10.52 7.59 -13.17
N GLY A 135 -9.95 6.49 -12.69
CA GLY A 135 -8.73 6.45 -11.90
C GLY A 135 -7.48 6.72 -12.72
N SER A 136 -6.47 7.28 -12.06
CA SER A 136 -5.21 7.68 -12.67
C SER A 136 -4.02 7.39 -11.75
N LEU A 137 -2.84 7.19 -12.35
CA LEU A 137 -1.57 7.05 -11.66
C LEU A 137 -0.84 8.39 -11.64
N TYR A 138 -0.43 8.81 -10.44
CA TYR A 138 0.23 10.08 -10.19
C TYR A 138 1.57 9.93 -9.48
N SER A 139 2.37 10.99 -9.55
CA SER A 139 3.48 11.22 -8.63
C SER A 139 3.48 12.66 -8.13
N VAL A 140 4.13 12.91 -6.99
CA VAL A 140 4.37 14.27 -6.48
C VAL A 140 5.76 14.76 -6.88
N ALA A 141 5.80 15.95 -7.50
CA ALA A 141 7.01 16.72 -7.77
C ALA A 141 7.05 17.96 -6.86
N HIS A 142 8.25 18.37 -6.48
CA HIS A 142 8.45 19.64 -5.77
C HIS A 142 8.48 20.79 -6.78
N GLY A 143 7.61 21.77 -6.59
CA GLY A 143 7.60 22.98 -7.39
C GLY A 143 8.68 23.95 -6.95
N ALA A 144 9.19 24.73 -7.89
CA ALA A 144 10.09 25.85 -7.59
C ALA A 144 9.42 26.94 -6.72
N ASP A 145 8.10 26.92 -6.61
CA ASP A 145 7.27 27.77 -5.74
C ASP A 145 7.14 27.24 -4.31
N GLY A 146 7.79 26.12 -3.99
CA GLY A 146 7.74 25.49 -2.68
C GLY A 146 6.46 24.71 -2.41
N LYS A 147 5.62 24.47 -3.43
CA LYS A 147 4.40 23.67 -3.31
C LYS A 147 4.58 22.25 -3.83
N LEU A 148 3.70 21.35 -3.41
CA LEU A 148 3.60 20.03 -4.02
C LEU A 148 2.84 20.15 -5.35
N HIS A 149 3.40 19.59 -6.42
CA HIS A 149 2.76 19.51 -7.73
C HIS A 149 2.46 18.05 -8.06
N VAL A 150 1.22 17.79 -8.43
CA VAL A 150 0.77 16.44 -8.81
C VAL A 150 0.94 16.27 -10.32
N VAL A 151 1.67 15.23 -10.71
CA VAL A 151 1.96 14.90 -12.11
C VAL A 151 1.25 13.59 -12.45
N ARG A 152 0.34 13.63 -13.43
CA ARG A 152 -0.34 12.43 -13.96
C ARG A 152 0.56 11.72 -14.95
N HIS A 153 0.67 10.39 -14.82
CA HIS A 153 1.49 9.55 -15.70
C HIS A 153 0.68 8.60 -16.57
N ASP A 154 -0.43 8.09 -16.05
CA ASP A 154 -1.33 7.20 -16.79
C ASP A 154 -2.77 7.31 -16.26
N GLU A 155 -3.75 6.87 -17.05
CA GLU A 155 -5.18 6.98 -16.72
C GLU A 155 -6.02 5.83 -17.28
N GLY A 156 -7.31 5.81 -16.94
CA GLY A 156 -8.26 4.81 -17.44
C GLY A 156 -8.42 3.58 -16.56
N TYR A 157 -8.16 3.72 -15.26
CA TYR A 157 -8.23 2.64 -14.27
C TYR A 157 -9.55 2.68 -13.51
N VAL A 158 -10.14 1.52 -13.19
CA VAL A 158 -11.34 1.48 -12.33
C VAL A 158 -10.95 1.53 -10.86
N VAL A 159 -10.00 0.68 -10.46
CA VAL A 159 -9.44 0.63 -9.11
C VAL A 159 -7.93 0.55 -9.22
N THR A 160 -7.25 1.63 -8.83
CA THR A 160 -5.79 1.74 -8.86
C THR A 160 -5.19 1.15 -7.59
N ASN A 161 -4.15 0.35 -7.73
CA ASN A 161 -3.41 -0.19 -6.58
C ASN A 161 -1.91 -0.27 -6.83
N GLY A 162 -1.12 -0.30 -5.76
CA GLY A 162 0.29 0.07 -5.83
C GLY A 162 0.48 1.58 -6.06
N PRO A 163 1.65 2.04 -6.52
CA PRO A 163 2.68 1.24 -7.16
C PRO A 163 3.80 0.77 -6.22
N THR A 164 4.72 0.00 -6.79
CA THR A 164 6.07 -0.26 -6.24
C THR A 164 7.09 -0.25 -7.38
N VAL A 165 8.39 -0.28 -7.08
CA VAL A 165 9.45 -0.28 -8.08
C VAL A 165 10.40 -1.47 -7.85
N SER A 166 10.94 -2.01 -8.94
CA SER A 166 11.97 -3.06 -8.91
C SER A 166 13.22 -2.62 -8.12
N PRO A 167 14.00 -3.56 -7.56
CA PRO A 167 15.18 -3.22 -6.76
C PRO A 167 16.25 -2.40 -7.49
N ASP A 168 16.32 -2.50 -8.82
CA ASP A 168 17.23 -1.72 -9.66
C ASP A 168 16.70 -0.32 -10.01
N GLY A 169 15.47 0.02 -9.62
CA GLY A 169 14.87 1.32 -9.85
C GLY A 169 14.33 1.54 -11.27
N THR A 170 14.30 0.52 -12.13
CA THR A 170 14.03 0.70 -13.58
C THR A 170 12.63 0.30 -14.01
N THR A 171 11.88 -0.43 -13.18
CA THR A 171 10.53 -0.90 -13.51
C THR A 171 9.55 -0.50 -12.42
N LEU A 172 8.50 0.23 -12.78
CA LEU A 172 7.38 0.52 -11.89
C LEU A 172 6.26 -0.48 -12.13
N TYR A 173 5.68 -1.02 -11.06
CA TYR A 173 4.54 -1.92 -11.10
C TYR A 173 3.29 -1.26 -10.52
N HIS A 174 2.16 -1.42 -11.21
CA HIS A 174 0.88 -0.79 -10.85
C HIS A 174 -0.29 -1.68 -11.23
N ASN A 175 -1.35 -1.69 -10.44
CA ASN A 175 -2.44 -2.63 -10.57
C ASN A 175 -3.74 -1.95 -11.03
N ASP A 176 -4.47 -2.66 -11.88
CA ASP A 176 -5.88 -2.40 -12.18
C ASP A 176 -6.69 -3.56 -11.61
N SER A 177 -7.19 -3.38 -10.39
CA SER A 177 -7.79 -4.47 -9.62
C SER A 177 -9.04 -5.03 -10.30
N ALA A 178 -9.90 -4.16 -10.85
CA ALA A 178 -11.14 -4.58 -11.50
C ALA A 178 -10.89 -5.47 -12.72
N ASN A 179 -9.80 -5.21 -13.46
CA ASN A 179 -9.40 -5.98 -14.63
C ASN A 179 -8.44 -7.15 -14.31
N GLN A 180 -8.13 -7.39 -13.03
CA GLN A 180 -7.22 -8.43 -12.54
C GLN A 180 -5.80 -8.33 -13.12
N LEU A 181 -5.35 -7.11 -13.44
CA LEU A 181 -4.11 -6.85 -14.16
C LEU A 181 -3.06 -6.20 -13.27
N ILE A 182 -1.83 -6.68 -13.41
CA ILE A 182 -0.62 -6.04 -12.91
C ILE A 182 0.14 -5.53 -14.13
N TYR A 183 0.34 -4.23 -14.22
CA TYR A 183 1.12 -3.57 -15.26
C TYR A 183 2.56 -3.35 -14.79
N ALA A 184 3.48 -3.36 -15.75
CA ALA A 184 4.84 -2.84 -15.60
C ALA A 184 5.06 -1.67 -16.56
N PHE A 185 5.88 -0.73 -16.12
CA PHE A 185 6.33 0.43 -16.89
C PHE A 185 7.84 0.54 -16.77
N ASP A 186 8.50 0.98 -17.84
CA ASP A 186 9.88 1.44 -17.74
C ASP A 186 9.87 2.78 -16.99
N LEU A 187 10.60 2.84 -15.88
CA LEU A 187 10.75 4.02 -15.04
C LEU A 187 12.08 4.71 -15.36
N ARG A 188 12.00 5.94 -15.84
CA ARG A 188 13.17 6.78 -16.08
C ARG A 188 13.60 7.50 -14.79
N PRO A 189 14.88 7.91 -14.66
CA PRO A 189 15.36 8.62 -13.46
C PRO A 189 14.60 9.92 -13.14
N ASP A 190 14.11 10.61 -14.17
CA ASP A 190 13.30 11.83 -14.03
C ASP A 190 11.86 11.56 -13.54
N GLY A 191 11.45 10.29 -13.48
CA GLY A 191 10.12 9.86 -13.07
C GLY A 191 9.16 9.66 -14.23
N GLN A 192 9.60 9.79 -15.49
CA GLN A 192 8.73 9.48 -16.63
C GLN A 192 8.50 7.98 -16.76
N LEU A 193 7.26 7.60 -17.08
CA LEU A 193 6.88 6.23 -17.39
C LEU A 193 6.79 6.01 -18.89
N ALA A 194 7.23 4.84 -19.36
CA ALA A 194 7.12 4.41 -20.74
C ALA A 194 6.84 2.91 -20.86
N ASN A 195 6.51 2.44 -22.06
CA ASN A 195 6.41 1.01 -22.41
C ASN A 195 5.52 0.21 -21.44
N ARG A 196 4.31 0.74 -21.16
CA ARG A 196 3.27 0.03 -20.41
C ARG A 196 3.04 -1.35 -21.01
N ARG A 197 3.10 -2.37 -20.16
CA ARG A 197 2.88 -3.77 -20.54
C ARG A 197 2.19 -4.53 -19.42
N VAL A 198 1.42 -5.56 -19.77
CA VAL A 198 0.92 -6.51 -18.77
C VAL A 198 2.10 -7.31 -18.25
N PHE A 199 2.34 -7.23 -16.96
CA PHE A 199 3.35 -8.03 -16.27
C PHE A 199 2.76 -9.38 -15.85
N ALA A 200 1.60 -9.35 -15.21
CA ALA A 200 0.89 -10.54 -14.76
C ALA A 200 -0.62 -10.30 -14.75
N ARG A 201 -1.39 -11.38 -14.75
CA ARG A 201 -2.84 -11.39 -14.58
C ARG A 201 -3.20 -12.45 -13.57
N LEU A 202 -4.01 -12.11 -12.58
CA LEU A 202 -4.56 -13.12 -11.65
C LEU A 202 -5.70 -13.89 -12.31
N ALA A 203 -5.70 -15.20 -12.12
CA ALA A 203 -6.81 -16.06 -12.55
C ALA A 203 -7.98 -16.06 -11.55
N ASP A 204 -7.70 -15.75 -10.28
CA ASP A 204 -8.66 -15.75 -9.17
C ASP A 204 -8.35 -14.61 -8.19
N GLY A 205 -9.38 -13.94 -7.68
CA GLY A 205 -9.26 -12.73 -6.88
C GLY A 205 -8.77 -11.51 -7.67
N HIS A 206 -8.55 -10.40 -6.98
CA HIS A 206 -8.13 -9.13 -7.57
C HIS A 206 -6.80 -8.65 -6.98
N PRO A 207 -5.85 -8.19 -7.82
CA PRO A 207 -4.57 -7.70 -7.33
C PRO A 207 -4.79 -6.38 -6.61
N ASP A 208 -4.37 -6.30 -5.35
CA ASP A 208 -4.56 -5.14 -4.49
C ASP A 208 -3.18 -4.51 -4.22
N GLY A 209 -2.82 -4.08 -3.01
CA GLY A 209 -1.50 -3.50 -2.75
C GLY A 209 -0.31 -4.42 -3.10
N VAL A 210 0.72 -3.86 -3.74
CA VAL A 210 1.92 -4.58 -4.23
C VAL A 210 3.23 -3.98 -3.70
N VAL A 211 4.19 -4.86 -3.38
CA VAL A 211 5.58 -4.50 -3.03
C VAL A 211 6.58 -5.47 -3.67
N ALA A 212 7.81 -5.01 -3.95
CA ALA A 212 8.92 -5.85 -4.37
C ALA A 212 9.87 -6.15 -3.20
N ASP A 213 10.28 -7.41 -3.04
CA ASP A 213 11.40 -7.75 -2.17
C ASP A 213 12.76 -7.44 -2.81
N SER A 214 13.84 -7.59 -2.06
CA SER A 214 15.22 -7.31 -2.52
C SER A 214 15.71 -8.21 -3.66
N ALA A 215 15.04 -9.34 -3.93
CA ALA A 215 15.32 -10.22 -5.06
C ALA A 215 14.44 -9.91 -6.28
N GLY A 216 13.55 -8.92 -6.18
CA GLY A 216 12.63 -8.50 -7.25
C GLY A 216 11.38 -9.35 -7.35
N VAL A 217 11.09 -10.21 -6.36
CA VAL A 217 9.81 -10.92 -6.31
C VAL A 217 8.74 -9.93 -5.88
N LEU A 218 7.64 -9.87 -6.63
CA LEU A 218 6.46 -9.10 -6.24
C LEU A 218 5.63 -9.89 -5.24
N TRP A 219 5.17 -9.20 -4.20
CA TRP A 219 4.22 -9.68 -3.20
C TRP A 219 2.98 -8.81 -3.30
N VAL A 220 1.84 -9.43 -3.61
CA VAL A 220 0.60 -8.74 -3.97
C VAL A 220 -0.52 -9.22 -3.05
N GLY A 221 -1.13 -8.31 -2.29
CA GLY A 221 -2.39 -8.61 -1.62
C GLY A 221 -3.43 -9.04 -2.65
N THR A 222 -4.24 -10.04 -2.31
CA THR A 222 -5.26 -10.57 -3.23
C THR A 222 -6.64 -10.46 -2.60
N TRP A 223 -7.36 -9.42 -3.01
CA TRP A 223 -8.74 -9.18 -2.63
C TRP A 223 -9.62 -10.35 -3.07
N GLN A 224 -10.51 -10.80 -2.18
CA GLN A 224 -11.33 -12.02 -2.29
C GLN A 224 -10.58 -13.34 -2.52
N GLY A 225 -9.24 -13.35 -2.55
CA GLY A 225 -8.43 -14.53 -2.83
C GLY A 225 -7.74 -15.16 -1.62
N GLY A 226 -7.87 -14.57 -0.43
CA GLY A 226 -7.37 -15.10 0.85
C GLY A 226 -5.87 -15.42 0.90
N ARG A 227 -5.07 -14.66 0.16
CA ARG A 227 -3.63 -14.91 0.02
C ARG A 227 -2.85 -13.65 -0.32
N VAL A 228 -1.54 -13.73 -0.14
CA VAL A 228 -0.57 -12.86 -0.81
C VAL A 228 -0.04 -13.63 -2.02
N SER A 229 -0.40 -13.18 -3.22
CA SER A 229 0.10 -13.74 -4.48
C SER A 229 1.54 -13.28 -4.71
N ARG A 230 2.35 -14.11 -5.38
CA ARG A 230 3.78 -13.86 -5.57
C ARG A 230 4.20 -14.07 -7.00
N PHE A 231 5.05 -13.20 -7.53
CA PHE A 231 5.53 -13.29 -8.91
C PHE A 231 7.04 -13.10 -8.98
N ALA A 232 7.71 -13.98 -9.72
CA ALA A 232 9.12 -13.81 -10.05
C ALA A 232 9.32 -12.55 -10.93
N PRO A 233 10.55 -12.01 -11.05
CA PRO A 233 10.82 -10.81 -11.86
C PRO A 233 10.41 -10.90 -13.34
N ASP A 234 10.23 -12.11 -13.87
CA ASP A 234 9.78 -12.36 -15.24
C ASP A 234 8.24 -12.49 -15.40
N GLY A 235 7.49 -12.35 -14.30
CA GLY A 235 6.03 -12.46 -14.28
C GLY A 235 5.51 -13.87 -13.97
N THR A 236 6.39 -14.87 -13.81
CA THR A 236 5.99 -16.23 -13.43
C THR A 236 5.35 -16.23 -12.04
N GLU A 237 4.12 -16.75 -11.93
CA GLU A 237 3.46 -16.92 -10.63
C GLU A 237 4.21 -17.97 -9.80
N LEU A 238 4.50 -17.59 -8.56
CA LEU A 238 5.12 -18.44 -7.54
C LEU A 238 4.07 -18.94 -6.56
N GLU A 239 4.42 -19.91 -5.73
CA GLU A 239 3.51 -20.39 -4.68
C GLU A 239 3.04 -19.22 -3.78
N PRO A 240 1.73 -18.98 -3.67
CA PRO A 240 1.19 -17.89 -2.88
C PRO A 240 1.25 -18.19 -1.38
N LEU A 241 1.24 -17.13 -0.57
CA LEU A 241 1.17 -17.25 0.88
C LEU A 241 -0.31 -17.17 1.34
N PRO A 242 -0.92 -18.26 1.82
CA PRO A 242 -2.30 -18.24 2.31
C PRO A 242 -2.41 -17.45 3.61
N ILE A 243 -3.50 -16.68 3.73
CA ILE A 243 -3.83 -15.86 4.90
C ILE A 243 -5.23 -16.24 5.39
N PRO A 244 -5.47 -16.39 6.70
CA PRO A 244 -6.78 -16.78 7.23
C PRO A 244 -7.74 -15.57 7.30
N ALA A 245 -7.90 -14.90 6.17
CA ALA A 245 -8.80 -13.76 5.96
C ALA A 245 -9.26 -13.76 4.50
N ARG A 246 -10.47 -13.30 4.20
CA ARG A 246 -11.01 -13.33 2.83
C ARG A 246 -10.35 -12.28 1.92
N ASN A 247 -10.31 -11.04 2.38
CA ASN A 247 -9.84 -9.89 1.61
C ASN A 247 -8.47 -9.46 2.14
N VAL A 248 -7.41 -9.92 1.48
CA VAL A 248 -6.04 -9.47 1.74
C VAL A 248 -5.77 -8.26 0.88
N THR A 249 -5.41 -7.14 1.50
CA THR A 249 -5.38 -5.83 0.84
C THR A 249 -3.97 -5.45 0.43
N LYS A 250 -3.06 -5.22 1.38
CA LYS A 250 -1.68 -4.82 1.09
C LYS A 250 -0.69 -5.44 2.05
N VAL A 251 0.57 -5.42 1.64
CA VAL A 251 1.69 -5.89 2.44
C VAL A 251 2.78 -4.83 2.56
N ALA A 252 3.55 -4.89 3.64
CA ALA A 252 4.74 -4.07 3.82
C ALA A 252 5.84 -4.86 4.51
N PHE A 253 7.08 -4.68 4.06
CA PHE A 253 8.24 -5.19 4.78
C PHE A 253 8.63 -4.22 5.89
N GLY A 254 9.01 -4.77 7.04
CA GLY A 254 9.46 -4.00 8.20
C GLY A 254 10.32 -4.83 9.14
N GLY A 255 10.54 -4.27 10.34
CA GLY A 255 11.58 -4.71 11.26
C GLY A 255 12.97 -4.21 10.83
N ALA A 256 13.91 -4.17 11.77
CA ALA A 256 15.27 -3.65 11.54
C ALA A 256 16.05 -4.39 10.43
N ASP A 257 15.65 -5.60 10.08
CA ASP A 257 16.24 -6.41 9.01
C ASP A 257 15.34 -6.58 7.78
N HIS A 258 14.21 -5.85 7.74
CA HIS A 258 13.22 -5.84 6.65
C HIS A 258 12.64 -7.22 6.29
N ARG A 259 12.70 -8.18 7.21
CA ARG A 259 12.23 -9.57 6.99
C ARG A 259 10.92 -9.88 7.71
N THR A 260 10.25 -8.89 8.27
CA THR A 260 8.88 -9.04 8.78
C THR A 260 7.93 -8.52 7.72
N LEU A 261 7.12 -9.40 7.15
CA LEU A 261 6.05 -9.04 6.23
C LEU A 261 4.79 -8.77 7.05
N PHE A 262 4.33 -7.53 7.08
CA PHE A 262 3.05 -7.12 7.62
C PHE A 262 1.99 -7.17 6.52
N ILE A 263 0.76 -7.56 6.88
CA ILE A 263 -0.30 -7.88 5.92
C ILE A 263 -1.62 -7.33 6.45
N THR A 264 -2.19 -6.35 5.75
CA THR A 264 -3.50 -5.79 6.08
C THR A 264 -4.60 -6.60 5.40
N THR A 265 -5.78 -6.62 6.03
CA THR A 265 -6.98 -7.30 5.53
C THR A 265 -8.21 -6.47 5.82
N ALA A 266 -9.33 -6.78 5.15
CA ALA A 266 -10.56 -5.99 5.21
C ALA A 266 -11.80 -6.86 5.47
N ARG A 267 -12.79 -6.29 6.17
CA ARG A 267 -14.13 -6.88 6.34
C ARG A 267 -15.12 -6.45 5.27
N LYS A 268 -14.88 -5.30 4.61
CA LYS A 268 -15.67 -4.83 3.46
C LYS A 268 -15.95 -5.98 2.50
N ASP A 269 -17.17 -6.04 1.98
CA ASP A 269 -17.65 -7.07 1.05
C ASP A 269 -17.53 -8.52 1.56
N THR A 270 -17.57 -8.73 2.88
CA THR A 270 -17.56 -10.06 3.51
C THR A 270 -18.84 -10.31 4.30
N ASP A 271 -19.58 -11.38 3.97
CA ASP A 271 -20.81 -11.75 4.67
C ASP A 271 -20.58 -12.38 6.05
N ALA A 272 -21.64 -12.46 6.85
CA ALA A 272 -21.57 -12.97 8.22
C ALA A 272 -21.16 -14.44 8.32
N ALA A 273 -21.50 -15.27 7.32
CA ALA A 273 -21.13 -16.68 7.29
C ALA A 273 -19.61 -16.83 7.07
N THR A 274 -19.06 -16.10 6.10
CA THR A 274 -17.63 -16.05 5.83
C THR A 274 -16.86 -15.49 7.02
N LEU A 275 -17.37 -14.45 7.70
CA LEU A 275 -16.75 -13.93 8.92
C LEU A 275 -16.79 -14.92 10.09
N ALA A 276 -17.78 -15.81 10.16
CA ALA A 276 -17.80 -16.86 11.18
C ALA A 276 -16.71 -17.92 10.91
N GLU A 277 -16.45 -18.24 9.65
CA GLU A 277 -15.40 -19.18 9.23
C GLU A 277 -13.98 -18.57 9.30
N LEU A 278 -13.86 -17.29 8.96
CA LEU A 278 -12.62 -16.51 8.94
C LEU A 278 -12.70 -15.33 9.90
N PRO A 279 -12.77 -15.58 11.23
CA PRO A 279 -13.05 -14.53 12.22
C PRO A 279 -12.00 -13.43 12.27
N LEU A 280 -10.76 -13.71 11.87
CA LEU A 280 -9.64 -12.77 11.85
C LEU A 280 -9.62 -11.85 10.61
N THR A 281 -10.62 -11.95 9.72
CA THR A 281 -10.80 -10.98 8.62
C THR A 281 -10.96 -9.57 9.17
N GLY A 282 -10.20 -8.61 8.61
CA GLY A 282 -10.00 -7.26 9.14
C GLY A 282 -8.83 -7.13 10.13
N GLY A 283 -8.07 -8.20 10.37
CA GLY A 283 -6.87 -8.18 11.20
C GLY A 283 -5.63 -7.72 10.43
N LEU A 284 -4.64 -7.23 11.17
CA LEU A 284 -3.26 -7.07 10.73
C LEU A 284 -2.48 -8.33 11.08
N PHE A 285 -1.92 -8.98 10.07
CA PHE A 285 -1.06 -10.14 10.23
C PHE A 285 0.42 -9.77 10.07
N SER A 286 1.28 -10.63 10.61
CA SER A 286 2.72 -10.56 10.39
C SER A 286 3.32 -11.96 10.24
N ILE A 287 4.35 -12.09 9.42
CA ILE A 287 5.11 -13.32 9.26
C ILE A 287 6.57 -12.99 8.96
N ARG A 288 7.48 -13.87 9.35
CA ARG A 288 8.90 -13.75 8.99
C ARG A 288 9.16 -14.38 7.63
N VAL A 289 9.91 -13.68 6.80
CA VAL A 289 10.33 -14.12 5.47
C VAL A 289 11.85 -14.30 5.38
N THR A 290 12.30 -15.09 4.41
CA THR A 290 13.72 -15.37 4.19
C THR A 290 14.43 -14.27 3.42
N THR A 291 13.77 -13.71 2.41
CA THR A 291 14.27 -12.58 1.61
C THR A 291 13.80 -11.26 2.23
N PRO A 292 14.70 -10.32 2.55
CA PRO A 292 14.30 -9.01 3.04
C PRO A 292 13.58 -8.21 1.96
N GLY A 293 12.69 -7.33 2.39
CA GLY A 293 12.15 -6.27 1.56
C GLY A 293 13.19 -5.24 1.13
N GLN A 294 12.76 -4.31 0.30
CA GLN A 294 13.47 -3.06 0.12
C GLN A 294 13.21 -2.14 1.31
N ALA A 295 14.19 -1.31 1.69
CA ALA A 295 14.01 -0.32 2.74
C ALA A 295 12.92 0.69 2.35
N GLN A 296 12.02 1.01 3.27
CA GLN A 296 10.96 1.97 2.99
C GLN A 296 11.53 3.39 2.99
N ALA A 297 11.44 4.07 1.85
CA ALA A 297 11.83 5.46 1.75
C ALA A 297 10.80 6.40 2.39
N ALA A 298 11.27 7.57 2.82
CA ALA A 298 10.43 8.67 3.28
C ALA A 298 10.21 9.68 2.14
N PHE A 299 9.02 10.28 2.09
CA PHE A 299 8.69 11.33 1.15
C PHE A 299 9.67 12.49 1.35
N ARG A 300 10.44 12.81 0.31
CA ARG A 300 11.43 13.89 0.39
C ARG A 300 10.68 15.19 0.57
N LEU A 301 11.19 16.06 1.45
CA LEU A 301 10.75 17.45 1.54
C LEU A 301 11.83 18.33 0.92
N ASP A 302 11.46 19.28 0.08
CA ASP A 302 12.39 20.33 -0.32
C ASP A 302 12.63 21.30 0.86
N ARG A 303 13.85 21.84 0.97
CA ARG A 303 14.27 22.74 2.06
C ARG A 303 13.46 24.04 2.12
N SER A 304 12.72 24.38 1.06
CA SER A 304 11.84 25.54 1.00
C SER A 304 10.43 25.29 1.57
N ILE A 305 10.05 24.03 1.81
CA ILE A 305 8.77 23.72 2.46
C ILE A 305 8.95 23.99 3.95
N VAL A 306 8.32 25.06 4.43
CA VAL A 306 8.17 25.35 5.86
C VAL A 306 6.86 24.72 6.31
N LEU A 307 6.97 23.59 7.03
CA LEU A 307 5.86 22.95 7.73
C LEU A 307 5.58 23.65 9.06
#